data_AF-A0A940VM17-F1
#
_entry.id   AF-A0A940VM17-F1
#
_cell.length_a   1.000
_cell.length_b   1.000
_cell.length_c   1.000
_cell.angle_alpha   90.00
_cell.angle_beta   90.00
_cell.angle_gamma   90.00
#
_symmetry.space_group_name_H-M   'P 1'
#
loop_
_entity.id
_entity.type
_entity.pdbx_description
1 polymer ?
#
loop_
_entity_poly.entity_id
_entity_poly.type
_entity_poly.pdbx_seq_one_letter_code
_entity_poly.pdbx_strand_id
1 'polypeptide(L)'
;MRMRNLRGALRFLLLVSALCVAGEAMSQSYFFTLSGAPSSVTCTTTSVSWSTGTLGVRWNLPSGSQAYERETAGAMVVYENTSPVPDVGFPASGTISGIANTSTWPTPLAMPYTYTYSFTSLYPGGTTSTYSLDCVGGVGTNLRISNGARFTTATIPMLGAWALAALIVILAASSLLVLRRRRAV
;
A
#
# COMPACT_ATOMS: atom_id res chain seq x y z
N MET A 1 -37.83 23.99 33.40
CA MET A 1 -36.37 23.75 33.23
C MET A 1 -35.96 22.81 32.08
N ARG A 2 -36.84 22.31 31.18
CA ARG A 2 -36.49 21.27 30.18
C ARG A 2 -36.12 21.75 28.76
N MET A 3 -36.23 23.05 28.42
CA MET A 3 -36.03 23.55 27.05
C MET A 3 -34.58 23.93 26.68
N ARG A 4 -33.68 24.13 27.66
CA ARG A 4 -32.27 24.49 27.38
C ARG A 4 -31.46 23.34 26.77
N ASN A 5 -31.79 22.09 27.12
CA ASN A 5 -31.03 20.91 26.67
C ASN A 5 -31.30 20.52 25.21
N LEU A 6 -32.50 20.82 24.69
CA LEU A 6 -32.88 20.44 23.31
C LEU A 6 -32.19 21.30 22.26
N ARG A 7 -32.03 22.60 22.53
CA ARG A 7 -31.32 23.53 21.64
C ARG A 7 -29.81 23.25 21.60
N GLY A 8 -29.24 22.73 22.68
CA GLY A 8 -27.85 22.27 22.74
C GLY A 8 -27.62 21.03 21.87
N ALA A 9 -28.48 20.02 21.99
CA ALA A 9 -28.40 18.79 21.20
C ALA A 9 -28.52 19.04 19.68
N LEU A 10 -29.43 19.94 19.27
CA LEU A 10 -29.64 20.25 17.86
C LEU A 10 -28.44 20.98 17.23
N ARG A 11 -27.80 21.89 17.99
CA ARG A 11 -26.59 22.59 17.54
C ARG A 11 -25.39 21.66 17.47
N PHE A 12 -25.27 20.72 18.41
CA PHE A 12 -24.21 19.71 18.42
C PHE A 12 -24.35 18.76 17.22
N LEU A 13 -25.57 18.33 16.90
CA LEU A 13 -25.86 17.51 15.73
C LEU A 13 -25.58 18.23 14.40
N LEU A 14 -25.94 19.52 14.29
CA LEU A 14 -25.62 20.34 13.12
C LEU A 14 -24.10 20.51 12.93
N LEU A 15 -23.35 20.66 14.02
CA LEU A 15 -21.89 20.73 13.99
C LEU A 15 -21.27 19.41 13.51
N VAL A 16 -21.79 18.27 13.99
CA VAL A 16 -21.34 16.93 13.57
C VAL A 16 -21.65 16.67 12.10
N SER A 17 -22.82 17.12 11.59
CA SER A 17 -23.15 16.99 10.16
C SER A 17 -22.30 17.88 9.26
N ALA A 18 -21.87 19.06 9.72
CA ALA A 18 -20.98 19.93 8.94
C ALA A 18 -19.55 19.38 8.86
N LEU A 19 -19.10 18.63 9.89
CA LEU A 19 -17.81 17.96 9.90
C LEU A 19 -17.77 16.71 8.99
N CYS A 20 -18.91 16.15 8.60
CA CYS A 20 -18.97 14.95 7.76
C CYS A 20 -18.99 15.21 6.24
N VAL A 21 -19.08 16.48 5.78
CA VAL A 21 -19.18 16.83 4.34
C VAL A 21 -17.79 17.01 3.67
N ALA A 22 -16.70 16.98 4.43
CA ALA A 22 -15.37 17.08 3.85
C ALA A 22 -14.81 15.71 3.47
N GLY A 23 -14.84 15.40 2.17
CA GLY A 23 -13.94 14.42 1.56
C GLY A 23 -14.65 13.31 0.81
N GLU A 24 -15.05 13.59 -0.43
CA GLU A 24 -15.04 12.51 -1.42
C GLU A 24 -13.57 12.11 -1.61
N ALA A 25 -13.15 11.07 -0.89
CA ALA A 25 -11.84 10.46 -1.08
C ALA A 25 -11.84 9.82 -2.46
N MET A 26 -11.35 10.56 -3.46
CA MET A 26 -11.03 9.98 -4.77
C MET A 26 -10.12 8.78 -4.52
N SER A 27 -10.61 7.58 -4.83
CA SER A 27 -9.85 6.35 -4.69
C SER A 27 -8.69 6.38 -5.69
N GLN A 28 -7.52 6.81 -5.26
CA GLN A 28 -6.30 6.73 -6.06
C GLN A 28 -5.82 5.28 -6.07
N SER A 29 -5.55 4.73 -7.26
CA SER A 29 -4.89 3.44 -7.39
C SER A 29 -3.38 3.61 -7.20
N TYR A 30 -2.86 2.95 -6.17
CA TYR A 30 -1.46 2.84 -5.85
C TYR A 30 -0.85 1.61 -6.53
N PHE A 31 0.44 1.67 -6.81
CA PHE A 31 1.15 0.56 -7.41
C PHE A 31 2.62 0.54 -7.02
N PHE A 32 3.18 -0.65 -7.17
CA PHE A 32 4.60 -0.90 -7.08
C PHE A 32 4.98 -1.88 -8.20
N THR A 33 5.99 -1.56 -8.99
CA THR A 33 6.39 -2.36 -10.14
C THR A 33 7.90 -2.43 -10.28
N LEU A 34 8.39 -3.65 -10.44
CA LEU A 34 9.74 -4.00 -10.84
C LEU A 34 9.80 -4.07 -12.37
N SER A 35 10.94 -3.67 -12.92
CA SER A 35 11.20 -3.66 -14.36
C SER A 35 12.69 -3.86 -14.62
N GLY A 36 13.02 -4.24 -15.86
CA GLY A 36 14.41 -4.37 -16.30
C GLY A 36 14.78 -5.80 -16.71
N ALA A 37 15.93 -5.93 -17.37
CA ALA A 37 16.41 -7.17 -17.95
C ALA A 37 17.95 -7.16 -18.02
N PRO A 38 18.66 -7.55 -16.94
CA PRO A 38 20.12 -7.65 -16.94
C PRO A 38 20.65 -8.40 -18.15
N SER A 39 21.68 -7.83 -18.79
CA SER A 39 22.34 -8.45 -19.94
C SER A 39 23.13 -9.70 -19.52
N SER A 40 23.58 -9.74 -18.27
CA SER A 40 24.19 -10.92 -17.66
C SER A 40 23.95 -10.95 -16.15
N VAL A 41 23.76 -12.15 -15.61
CA VAL A 41 23.72 -12.41 -14.16
C VAL A 41 24.72 -13.52 -13.85
N THR A 42 25.62 -13.26 -12.91
CA THR A 42 26.61 -14.23 -12.43
C THR A 42 26.19 -14.72 -11.06
N CYS A 43 26.16 -16.03 -10.89
CA CYS A 43 25.86 -16.66 -9.61
C CYS A 43 27.08 -17.42 -9.10
N THR A 44 27.31 -17.40 -7.80
CA THR A 44 28.28 -18.28 -7.12
C THR A 44 27.57 -19.05 -6.02
N THR A 45 28.29 -19.85 -5.24
CA THR A 45 27.69 -20.50 -4.06
C THR A 45 27.41 -19.51 -2.92
N THR A 46 27.98 -18.31 -2.96
CA THR A 46 27.91 -17.29 -1.89
C THR A 46 27.44 -15.92 -2.36
N SER A 47 27.09 -15.75 -3.65
CA SER A 47 26.67 -14.47 -4.19
C SER A 47 25.85 -14.55 -5.48
N VAL A 48 25.08 -13.50 -5.76
CA VAL A 48 24.54 -13.17 -7.08
C VAL A 48 24.97 -11.75 -7.44
N SER A 49 25.41 -11.54 -8.68
CA SER A 49 25.80 -10.23 -9.21
C SER A 49 25.16 -9.95 -10.57
N TRP A 50 24.76 -8.70 -10.78
CA TRP A 50 24.09 -8.21 -11.99
C TRP A 50 25.01 -7.29 -12.79
N SER A 51 24.83 -7.26 -14.11
CA SER A 51 25.35 -6.15 -14.93
C SER A 51 24.74 -4.81 -14.46
N THR A 52 25.55 -3.76 -14.43
CA THR A 52 25.14 -2.39 -14.08
C THR A 52 23.96 -1.91 -14.94
N GLY A 53 22.95 -1.32 -14.30
CA GLY A 53 21.93 -0.51 -15.00
C GLY A 53 20.64 -1.22 -15.42
N THR A 54 20.30 -2.38 -14.83
CA THR A 54 19.29 -3.25 -15.45
C THR A 54 18.11 -3.70 -14.61
N LEU A 55 18.00 -3.29 -13.34
CA LEU A 55 16.80 -3.50 -12.54
C LEU A 55 16.33 -2.15 -12.00
N GLY A 56 15.10 -1.78 -12.34
CA GLY A 56 14.47 -0.51 -12.01
C GLY A 56 13.17 -0.74 -11.25
N VAL A 57 12.91 0.15 -10.30
CA VAL A 57 11.73 0.08 -9.46
C VAL A 57 10.90 1.35 -9.67
N ARG A 58 9.59 1.20 -9.79
CA ARG A 58 8.64 2.31 -9.96
C ARG A 58 7.49 2.16 -8.99
N TRP A 59 7.06 3.27 -8.41
CA TRP A 59 5.96 3.30 -7.46
C TRP A 59 5.15 4.57 -7.57
N ASN A 60 3.91 4.49 -7.11
CA ASN A 60 3.08 5.63 -6.77
C ASN A 60 2.48 5.30 -5.42
N LEU A 61 3.15 5.70 -4.34
CA LEU A 61 2.76 5.47 -2.96
C LEU A 61 2.76 6.81 -2.21
N PRO A 62 1.89 6.98 -1.21
CA PRO A 62 1.90 8.19 -0.38
C PRO A 62 3.22 8.36 0.36
N SER A 63 3.55 9.61 0.68
CA SER A 63 4.71 9.94 1.50
C SER A 63 4.69 9.22 2.85
N GLY A 64 5.86 8.78 3.30
CA GLY A 64 5.99 8.01 4.55
C GLY A 64 5.52 6.55 4.45
N SER A 65 5.10 6.09 3.28
CA SER A 65 4.85 4.65 3.06
C SER A 65 6.12 3.85 3.29
N GLN A 66 5.96 2.69 3.91
CA GLN A 66 7.05 1.74 4.12
C GLN A 66 6.94 0.57 3.16
N ALA A 67 8.06 -0.08 2.95
CA ALA A 67 8.10 -1.34 2.26
C ALA A 67 9.05 -2.32 2.90
N TYR A 68 8.67 -3.58 2.79
CA TYR A 68 9.44 -4.72 3.23
C TYR A 68 10.15 -5.34 2.03
N GLU A 69 11.46 -5.40 2.13
CA GLU A 69 12.38 -5.99 1.16
C GLU A 69 12.88 -7.31 1.71
N ARG A 70 12.91 -8.34 0.87
CA ARG A 70 13.44 -9.64 1.28
C ARG A 70 14.10 -10.34 0.10
N GLU A 71 15.31 -10.80 0.33
CA GLU A 71 16.09 -11.63 -0.58
C GLU A 71 16.25 -13.02 -0.04
N THR A 72 16.12 -13.99 -0.93
CA THR A 72 16.32 -15.40 -0.64
C THR A 72 17.18 -16.04 -1.71
N ALA A 73 18.09 -16.90 -1.28
CA ALA A 73 18.87 -17.78 -2.13
C ALA A 73 18.55 -19.22 -1.71
N GLY A 74 17.79 -19.94 -2.54
CA GLY A 74 17.16 -21.20 -2.14
C GLY A 74 16.24 -21.00 -0.94
N ALA A 75 16.47 -21.75 0.14
CA ALA A 75 15.71 -21.62 1.39
C ALA A 75 16.26 -20.56 2.36
N MET A 76 17.44 -19.99 2.07
CA MET A 76 18.11 -19.05 2.97
C MET A 76 17.64 -17.63 2.71
N VAL A 77 17.27 -16.91 3.78
CA VAL A 77 17.07 -15.45 3.73
C VAL A 77 18.44 -14.79 3.83
N VAL A 78 18.82 -14.01 2.82
CA VAL A 78 20.15 -13.37 2.75
C VAL A 78 20.10 -11.88 3.09
N TYR A 79 18.95 -11.27 2.86
CA TYR A 79 18.67 -9.89 3.23
C TYR A 79 17.20 -9.75 3.59
N GLU A 80 16.92 -9.03 4.66
CA GLU A 80 15.61 -8.45 4.88
C GLU A 80 15.76 -7.05 5.45
N ASN A 81 14.89 -6.15 5.03
CA ASN A 81 14.87 -4.81 5.56
C ASN A 81 13.49 -4.18 5.38
N THR A 82 13.15 -3.27 6.28
CA THR A 82 11.99 -2.39 6.11
C THR A 82 12.50 -0.97 5.96
N SER A 83 12.24 -0.36 4.81
CA SER A 83 12.69 1.00 4.52
C SER A 83 11.53 1.89 4.09
N PRO A 84 11.60 3.21 4.38
CA PRO A 84 10.68 4.16 3.81
C PRO A 84 10.86 4.20 2.28
N VAL A 85 9.76 4.17 1.56
CA VAL A 85 9.78 4.35 0.10
C VAL A 85 10.07 5.83 -0.17
N PRO A 86 11.08 6.17 -0.99
CA PRO A 86 11.43 7.56 -1.23
C PRO A 86 10.23 8.36 -1.76
N ASP A 87 10.02 9.52 -1.15
CA ASP A 87 8.94 10.42 -1.50
C ASP A 87 9.34 11.19 -2.76
N VAL A 88 8.81 10.74 -3.89
CA VAL A 88 9.05 11.34 -5.19
C VAL A 88 7.66 11.60 -5.79
N GLY A 89 7.42 12.83 -6.23
CA GLY A 89 6.17 13.19 -6.90
C GLY A 89 5.96 12.34 -8.16
N PHE A 90 4.71 12.09 -8.54
CA PHE A 90 4.40 11.31 -9.73
C PHE A 90 4.89 12.00 -11.02
N PRO A 91 5.53 11.29 -11.97
CA PRO A 91 6.00 9.91 -11.89
C PRO A 91 7.31 9.78 -11.12
N ALA A 92 7.25 9.05 -10.03
CA ALA A 92 8.39 8.66 -9.23
C ALA A 92 9.03 7.40 -9.78
N SER A 93 10.19 7.53 -10.43
CA SER A 93 11.10 6.41 -10.62
C SER A 93 12.31 6.63 -9.73
N GLY A 94 12.62 5.67 -8.88
CA GLY A 94 13.84 5.70 -8.09
C GLY A 94 14.48 4.32 -8.07
N THR A 95 15.76 4.29 -7.77
CA THR A 95 16.44 3.03 -7.43
C THR A 95 16.17 2.82 -5.95
N ILE A 96 15.43 1.77 -5.60
CA ILE A 96 15.40 1.38 -4.20
C ILE A 96 16.75 0.75 -3.88
N SER A 97 17.36 1.25 -2.82
CA SER A 97 18.74 0.95 -2.41
C SER A 97 19.01 -0.53 -2.05
N GLY A 98 18.06 -1.45 -2.30
CA GLY A 98 18.17 -2.86 -1.95
C GLY A 98 18.47 -3.81 -3.10
N ILE A 99 18.27 -3.44 -4.37
CA ILE A 99 18.83 -4.26 -5.47
C ILE A 99 20.30 -3.84 -5.63
N ALA A 100 21.13 -4.24 -4.67
CA ALA A 100 22.56 -4.08 -4.80
C ALA A 100 23.01 -4.78 -6.09
N ASN A 101 24.00 -4.21 -6.78
CA ASN A 101 24.60 -4.86 -7.95
C ASN A 101 25.19 -6.25 -7.61
N THR A 102 25.37 -6.53 -6.32
CA THR A 102 25.79 -7.81 -5.79
C THR A 102 25.12 -8.06 -4.44
N SER A 103 24.52 -9.24 -4.28
CA SER A 103 24.08 -9.77 -3.00
C SER A 103 25.01 -10.92 -2.59
N THR A 104 25.46 -10.93 -1.34
CA THR A 104 26.41 -11.91 -0.79
C THR A 104 25.91 -12.49 0.51
N TRP A 105 26.35 -13.71 0.81
CA TRP A 105 25.99 -14.40 2.05
C TRP A 105 27.12 -15.33 2.52
N PRO A 106 27.20 -15.64 3.83
CA PRO A 106 28.35 -16.34 4.39
C PRO A 106 28.35 -17.85 4.14
N THR A 107 27.19 -18.48 4.04
CA THR A 107 27.07 -19.95 3.95
C THR A 107 26.92 -20.40 2.48
N PRO A 108 27.86 -21.19 1.93
CA PRO A 108 27.76 -21.67 0.56
C PRO A 108 26.49 -22.51 0.32
N LEU A 109 25.80 -22.23 -0.77
CA LEU A 109 24.67 -23.01 -1.27
C LEU A 109 25.13 -23.96 -2.38
N ALA A 110 24.55 -25.16 -2.41
CA ALA A 110 24.72 -26.06 -3.54
C ALA A 110 23.96 -25.50 -4.76
N MET A 111 24.55 -25.62 -5.95
CA MET A 111 23.85 -25.35 -7.21
C MET A 111 23.04 -26.59 -7.66
N PRO A 112 21.90 -26.41 -8.34
CA PRO A 112 21.24 -25.14 -8.64
C PRO A 112 20.46 -24.58 -7.45
N TYR A 113 20.28 -23.27 -7.41
CA TYR A 113 19.36 -22.62 -6.47
C TYR A 113 18.58 -21.50 -7.16
N THR A 114 17.39 -21.19 -6.66
CA THR A 114 16.62 -20.03 -7.12
C THR A 114 16.94 -18.85 -6.22
N TYR A 115 17.30 -17.72 -6.82
CA TYR A 115 17.42 -16.46 -6.11
C TYR A 115 16.14 -15.64 -6.33
N THR A 116 15.55 -15.16 -5.25
CA THR A 116 14.32 -14.36 -5.28
C THR A 116 14.48 -13.13 -4.43
N TYR A 117 14.17 -11.98 -5.02
CA TYR A 117 13.99 -10.72 -4.30
C TYR A 117 12.53 -10.34 -4.37
N SER A 118 11.99 -9.97 -3.24
CA SER A 118 10.61 -9.59 -3.07
C SER A 118 10.54 -8.22 -2.41
N PHE A 119 9.57 -7.46 -2.87
CA PHE A 119 9.29 -6.13 -2.38
C PHE A 119 7.80 -6.02 -2.11
N THR A 120 7.44 -5.78 -0.85
CA THR A 120 6.05 -5.73 -0.40
C THR A 120 5.75 -4.35 0.15
N SER A 121 4.77 -3.66 -0.44
CA SER A 121 4.27 -2.42 0.14
C SER A 121 3.56 -2.72 1.46
N LEU A 122 3.93 -2.02 2.53
CA LEU A 122 3.24 -2.11 3.82
C LEU A 122 2.05 -1.15 3.91
N TYR A 123 1.73 -0.46 2.82
CA TYR A 123 0.53 0.37 2.75
C TYR A 123 -0.73 -0.51 2.72
N PRO A 124 -1.87 -0.09 3.31
CA PRO A 124 -3.09 -0.89 3.30
C PRO A 124 -3.54 -1.31 1.89
N GLY A 125 -3.75 -2.62 1.70
CA GLY A 125 -4.05 -3.21 0.40
C GLY A 125 -2.81 -3.48 -0.47
N GLY A 126 -1.62 -3.18 0.04
CA GLY A 126 -0.34 -3.35 -0.63
C GLY A 126 -0.12 -4.77 -1.14
N THR A 127 0.49 -4.86 -2.32
CA THR A 127 0.82 -6.11 -2.99
C THR A 127 2.33 -6.31 -3.04
N THR A 128 2.75 -7.55 -3.27
CA THR A 128 4.15 -7.93 -3.41
C THR A 128 4.53 -7.99 -4.89
N SER A 129 5.66 -7.37 -5.22
CA SER A 129 6.34 -7.59 -6.50
C SER A 129 7.60 -8.41 -6.25
N THR A 130 7.88 -9.36 -7.13
CA THR A 130 9.03 -10.26 -7.02
C THR A 130 9.81 -10.30 -8.32
N TYR A 131 11.12 -10.39 -8.23
CA TYR A 131 11.91 -10.96 -9.30
C TYR A 131 12.55 -12.26 -8.83
N SER A 132 12.64 -13.25 -9.71
CA SER A 132 13.27 -14.54 -9.42
C SER A 132 14.11 -14.99 -10.60
N LEU A 133 15.20 -15.68 -10.33
CA LEU A 133 16.05 -16.31 -11.35
C LEU A 133 16.62 -17.61 -10.84
N ASP A 134 16.96 -18.49 -11.77
CA ASP A 134 17.59 -19.78 -11.48
C ASP A 134 19.10 -19.67 -11.69
N CYS A 135 19.87 -19.86 -10.62
CA CYS A 135 21.32 -19.94 -10.67
C CYS A 135 21.75 -21.37 -10.99
N VAL A 136 22.27 -21.59 -12.20
CA VAL A 136 22.71 -22.90 -12.70
C VAL A 136 24.09 -22.77 -13.31
N GLY A 137 25.06 -23.57 -12.84
CA GLY A 137 26.40 -23.61 -13.42
C GLY A 137 27.14 -22.26 -13.41
N GLY A 138 26.84 -21.40 -12.44
CA GLY A 138 27.46 -20.07 -12.31
C GLY A 138 26.75 -18.94 -13.04
N VAL A 139 25.64 -19.22 -13.74
CA VAL A 139 24.90 -18.25 -14.56
C VAL A 139 23.46 -18.13 -14.05
N GLY A 140 22.95 -16.90 -14.01
CA GLY A 140 21.53 -16.65 -13.76
C GLY A 140 20.71 -16.82 -15.04
N THR A 141 19.69 -17.67 -14.97
CA THR A 141 18.79 -18.00 -16.08
C THR A 141 17.34 -17.86 -15.65
N ASN A 142 16.39 -17.96 -16.60
CA ASN A 142 14.95 -17.92 -16.32
C ASN A 142 14.51 -16.74 -15.46
N LEU A 143 15.01 -15.53 -15.74
CA LEU A 143 14.57 -14.34 -15.03
C LEU A 143 13.05 -14.16 -15.21
N ARG A 144 12.34 -14.09 -14.08
CA ARG A 144 10.90 -13.83 -14.02
C ARG A 144 10.67 -12.61 -13.17
N ILE A 145 9.81 -11.74 -13.65
CA ILE A 145 9.31 -10.59 -12.90
C ILE A 145 7.81 -10.77 -12.75
N SER A 146 7.34 -10.75 -11.51
CA SER A 146 5.93 -10.78 -11.17
C SER A 146 5.61 -9.51 -10.40
N ASN A 147 4.79 -8.66 -10.99
CA ASN A 147 4.38 -7.41 -10.37
C ASN A 147 3.07 -7.59 -9.63
N GLY A 148 2.99 -7.03 -8.42
CA GLY A 148 1.78 -7.00 -7.64
C GLY A 148 0.67 -6.22 -8.36
N ALA A 149 -0.58 -6.61 -8.12
CA ALA A 149 -1.73 -5.87 -8.64
C ALA A 149 -1.75 -4.44 -8.08
N ARG A 150 -2.30 -3.51 -8.86
CA ARG A 150 -2.63 -2.17 -8.35
C ARG A 150 -3.65 -2.31 -7.23
N PHE A 151 -3.54 -1.45 -6.22
CA PHE A 151 -4.39 -1.50 -5.04
C PHE A 151 -4.89 -0.11 -4.69
N THR A 152 -6.03 -0.06 -4.02
CA THR A 152 -6.62 1.17 -3.49
C THR A 152 -6.71 1.06 -1.99
N THR A 153 -6.69 2.18 -1.26
CA THR A 153 -7.13 2.12 0.14
C THR A 153 -8.55 1.58 0.16
N ALA A 154 -8.83 0.66 1.09
CA ALA A 154 -10.20 0.40 1.47
C ALA A 154 -10.74 1.71 2.06
N THR A 155 -11.46 2.49 1.25
CA THR A 155 -12.29 3.58 1.77
C THR A 155 -13.23 2.93 2.77
N ILE A 156 -13.07 3.28 4.06
CA ILE A 156 -14.13 3.05 5.03
C ILE A 156 -15.37 3.67 4.41
N PRO A 157 -16.48 2.93 4.22
CA PRO A 157 -17.69 3.51 3.69
C PRO A 157 -18.14 4.56 4.71
N MET A 158 -17.76 5.82 4.49
CA MET A 158 -18.49 6.94 5.06
C MET A 158 -19.93 6.72 4.60
N LEU A 159 -20.88 6.75 5.55
CA LEU A 159 -22.31 6.75 5.23
C LEU A 159 -22.49 7.73 4.08
N GLY A 160 -22.75 7.21 2.87
CA GLY A 160 -22.78 8.04 1.67
C GLY A 160 -23.76 9.19 1.89
N ALA A 161 -23.55 10.31 1.20
CA ALA A 161 -24.37 11.52 1.36
C ALA A 161 -25.89 11.23 1.42
N TRP A 162 -26.35 10.19 0.69
CA TRP A 162 -27.71 9.65 0.71
C TRP A 162 -28.16 9.06 2.06
N ALA A 163 -27.32 8.24 2.69
CA ALA A 163 -27.59 7.65 4.00
C ALA A 163 -27.60 8.73 5.09
N LEU A 164 -26.72 9.73 4.95
CA LEU A 164 -26.64 10.87 5.86
C LEU A 164 -27.86 11.81 5.69
N ALA A 165 -28.29 12.06 4.44
CA ALA A 165 -29.51 12.78 4.13
C ALA A 165 -30.77 12.06 4.65
N ALA A 166 -30.85 10.74 4.50
CA ALA A 166 -31.94 9.93 5.04
C ALA A 166 -32.02 10.03 6.57
N LEU A 167 -30.87 9.99 7.26
CA LEU A 167 -30.79 10.17 8.70
C LEU A 167 -31.28 11.57 9.13
N ILE A 168 -30.87 12.63 8.42
CA ILE A 168 -31.32 14.01 8.67
C ILE A 168 -32.84 14.12 8.51
N VAL A 169 -33.42 13.52 7.48
CA VAL A 169 -34.87 13.53 7.23
C VAL A 169 -35.63 12.79 8.34
N ILE A 170 -35.15 11.62 8.78
CA ILE A 170 -35.75 10.85 9.87
C ILE A 170 -35.70 11.64 11.19
N LEU A 171 -34.58 12.32 11.46
CA LEU A 171 -34.42 13.19 12.64
C LEU A 171 -35.32 14.42 12.58
N ALA A 172 -35.50 15.04 11.41
CA ALA A 172 -36.40 16.17 11.22
C ALA A 172 -37.88 15.76 11.41
N ALA A 173 -38.28 14.62 10.84
CA ALA A 173 -39.64 14.08 10.96
C ALA A 173 -39.99 13.71 12.40
N SER A 174 -39.08 13.06 13.12
CA SER A 174 -39.26 12.71 14.53
C SER A 174 -39.33 13.95 15.43
N SER A 175 -38.54 14.98 15.14
CA SER A 175 -38.63 16.29 15.83
C SER A 175 -40.00 16.97 15.63
N LEU A 176 -40.52 16.95 14.40
CA LEU A 176 -41.85 17.48 14.07
C LEU A 176 -42.98 16.71 14.76
N LEU A 177 -42.88 15.38 14.83
CA LEU A 177 -43.86 14.54 15.54
C LEU A 177 -43.89 14.82 17.04
N VAL A 178 -42.73 15.00 17.68
CA VAL A 178 -42.63 15.37 19.09
C VAL A 178 -43.22 16.76 19.34
N LEU A 179 -42.98 17.73 18.44
CA LEU A 179 -43.55 19.08 18.54
C LEU A 179 -45.07 19.09 18.33
N ARG A 180 -45.60 18.29 17.40
CA ARG A 180 -47.06 18.18 17.16
C ARG A 180 -47.79 17.52 18.33
N ARG A 181 -47.26 16.44 18.91
CA ARG A 181 -47.85 15.80 20.10
C ARG A 181 -47.93 16.74 21.31
N ARG A 182 -47.01 17.69 21.43
CA ARG A 182 -47.02 18.69 22.52
C ARG A 182 -47.99 19.86 22.32
N ARG A 183 -48.53 20.06 21.11
CA ARG A 183 -49.57 21.08 20.85
C ARG A 183 -50.99 20.54 21.00
N ALA A 184 -51.15 19.23 21.08
CA ALA A 184 -52.44 18.55 21.21
C ALA A 184 -52.79 18.20 22.68
N VAL A 185 -51.93 18.58 23.63
CA VAL A 185 -52.13 18.49 25.09
C VAL A 185 -52.03 19.91 25.64
#